data_AF-A0A2V9N187-F1
#
_entry.id   AF-A0A2V9N187-F1
#
_cell.length_a   1.000
_cell.length_b   1.000
_cell.length_c   1.000
_cell.angle_alpha   90.00
_cell.angle_beta   90.00
_cell.angle_gamma   90.00
#
_symmetry.space_group_name_H-M   'P 1'
#
loop_
_entity.id
_entity.type
_entity.pdbx_description
1 polymer ?
#
loop_
_entity_poly.entity_id
_entity_poly.type
_entity_poly.pdbx_seq_one_letter_code
_entity_poly.pdbx_strand_id
1 'polypeptide(L)'
;MGEYLPAQIGPDQLSELTKPHDYVLKRSSSYDRTGGNADARPVPSRSTITVLDENGPGEISHIWFTIADREQFHLKKIVLRMYWDDEKTPSVEAPIGDFFGLGNGEYFLYQSIPLSVGADKALNCFFPMPFQKHARITVTDEGQERIDSLYWNIDWREYRSPLAPDTLYFHAQ
;
A
#
# COMPACT_ATOMS: atom_id res chain seq x y z
N MET A 1 -17.17 25.58 -32.52
CA MET A 1 -17.18 25.98 -31.10
C MET A 1 -17.33 24.70 -30.31
N GLY A 2 -16.22 24.12 -29.85
CA GLY A 2 -16.25 22.87 -29.08
C GLY A 2 -16.46 23.21 -27.61
N GLU A 3 -17.54 22.70 -27.03
CA GLU A 3 -17.77 22.75 -25.59
C GLU A 3 -16.66 21.97 -24.88
N TYR A 4 -15.85 22.69 -24.11
CA TYR A 4 -14.99 22.06 -23.12
C TYR A 4 -15.89 21.52 -22.00
N LEU A 5 -16.00 20.20 -21.94
CA LEU A 5 -16.51 19.53 -20.75
C LEU A 5 -15.51 19.81 -19.60
N PRO A 6 -15.92 20.46 -18.51
CA PRO A 6 -15.05 20.56 -17.35
C PRO A 6 -14.80 19.14 -16.82
N ALA A 7 -13.54 18.82 -16.57
CA ALA A 7 -13.19 17.65 -15.76
C ALA A 7 -13.92 17.80 -14.42
N GLN A 8 -14.94 16.97 -14.17
CA GLN A 8 -15.59 16.88 -12.87
C GLN A 8 -14.60 16.26 -11.88
N ILE A 9 -13.69 17.08 -11.37
CA ILE A 9 -13.09 16.88 -10.06
C ILE A 9 -14.20 17.26 -9.08
N GLY A 10 -14.60 16.34 -8.20
CA GLY A 10 -15.72 16.51 -7.26
C GLY A 10 -15.58 17.74 -6.34
N PRO A 11 -16.63 18.05 -5.55
CA PRO A 11 -16.71 19.27 -4.74
C PRO A 11 -15.47 19.44 -3.84
N ASP A 12 -15.05 20.70 -3.71
CA ASP A 12 -13.85 21.24 -3.06
C ASP A 12 -13.28 20.39 -1.90
N GLN A 13 -12.42 19.42 -2.23
CA GLN A 13 -11.75 18.54 -1.26
C GLN A 13 -10.93 19.32 -0.21
N LEU A 14 -10.52 20.55 -0.52
CA LEU A 14 -9.76 21.38 0.42
C LEU A 14 -10.66 21.99 1.50
N SER A 15 -11.93 22.25 1.18
CA SER A 15 -12.91 22.79 2.14
C SER A 15 -13.23 21.82 3.29
N GLU A 16 -13.05 20.53 3.07
CA GLU A 16 -13.31 19.48 4.07
C GLU A 16 -12.15 19.30 5.07
N LEU A 17 -10.93 19.79 4.76
CA LEU A 17 -9.72 19.56 5.57
C LEU A 17 -9.79 20.08 7.02
N THR A 18 -10.64 21.08 7.27
CA THR A 18 -10.78 21.71 8.59
C THR A 18 -11.92 21.11 9.42
N LYS A 19 -12.65 20.13 8.88
CA LYS A 19 -13.76 19.50 9.57
C LYS A 19 -13.28 18.41 10.52
N PRO A 20 -13.99 18.19 11.64
CA PRO A 20 -13.69 17.05 12.50
C PRO A 20 -13.94 15.75 11.73
N HIS A 21 -13.01 14.81 11.87
CA HIS A 21 -13.15 13.44 11.39
C HIS A 21 -13.36 12.49 12.56
N ASP A 22 -14.09 11.40 12.32
CA ASP A 22 -14.50 10.42 13.34
C ASP A 22 -13.62 9.15 13.37
N TYR A 23 -12.46 9.20 12.73
CA TYR A 23 -11.46 8.13 12.72
C TYR A 23 -10.25 8.43 13.60
N VAL A 24 -9.47 7.39 13.90
CA VAL A 24 -8.11 7.51 14.44
C VAL A 24 -7.11 7.14 13.35
N LEU A 25 -6.11 7.98 13.10
CA LEU A 25 -5.01 7.62 12.20
C LEU A 25 -4.07 6.63 12.88
N LYS A 26 -3.75 5.58 12.15
CA LYS A 26 -2.82 4.54 12.57
C LYS A 26 -1.80 4.29 11.47
N ARG A 27 -0.66 3.74 11.88
CA ARG A 27 0.43 3.39 10.98
C ARG A 27 1.09 2.09 11.41
N SER A 28 1.33 1.24 10.42
CA SER A 28 2.31 0.17 10.49
C SER A 28 3.52 0.63 9.70
N SER A 29 4.71 0.51 10.27
CA SER A 29 5.94 0.84 9.55
C SER A 29 7.09 -0.06 9.97
N SER A 30 8.13 -0.04 9.14
CA SER A 30 9.37 -0.79 9.37
C SER A 30 10.25 -0.21 10.48
N TYR A 31 9.82 0.85 11.16
CA TYR A 31 10.63 1.62 12.10
C TYR A 31 11.27 0.77 13.21
N ASP A 32 12.44 1.21 13.66
CA ASP A 32 13.16 0.64 14.78
C ASP A 32 12.37 0.86 16.08
N ARG A 33 11.85 -0.23 16.65
CA ARG A 33 11.08 -0.19 17.90
C ARG A 33 11.91 0.24 19.11
N THR A 34 13.24 0.24 19.01
CA THR A 34 14.13 0.77 20.05
C THR A 34 14.30 2.29 19.99
N GLY A 35 13.86 2.93 18.90
CA GLY A 35 14.10 4.34 18.61
C GLY A 35 15.44 4.63 17.94
N GLY A 36 16.17 3.60 17.53
CA GLY A 36 17.37 3.72 16.69
C GLY A 36 17.06 4.00 15.22
N ASN A 37 18.02 3.72 14.33
CA ASN A 37 17.92 3.95 12.88
C ASN A 37 17.90 2.63 12.08
N ALA A 38 17.65 1.49 12.74
CA ALA A 38 17.48 0.20 12.06
C ALA A 38 16.03 0.06 11.54
N ASP A 39 15.62 1.01 10.69
CA ASP A 39 14.24 1.16 10.20
C ASP A 39 13.91 0.28 8.99
N ALA A 40 14.79 -0.64 8.63
CA ALA A 40 14.58 -1.60 7.55
C ALA A 40 14.43 -3.01 8.09
N ARG A 41 13.77 -3.87 7.31
CA ARG A 41 13.73 -5.31 7.58
C ARG A 41 14.33 -6.08 6.40
N PRO A 42 15.36 -6.92 6.62
CA PRO A 42 15.75 -7.87 5.60
C PRO A 42 14.68 -8.97 5.49
N VAL A 43 14.46 -9.49 4.29
CA VAL A 43 13.53 -10.60 4.04
C VAL A 43 14.33 -11.68 3.32
N PRO A 44 14.50 -12.89 3.91
CA PRO A 44 15.20 -13.96 3.22
C PRO A 44 14.48 -14.37 1.93
N SER A 45 15.24 -14.85 0.95
CA SER A 45 14.68 -15.49 -0.25
C SER A 45 13.67 -16.57 0.13
N ARG A 46 12.59 -16.67 -0.65
CA ARG A 46 11.48 -17.63 -0.45
C ARG A 46 10.73 -17.44 0.87
N SER A 47 10.88 -16.30 1.52
CA SER A 47 10.20 -16.00 2.79
C SER A 47 9.14 -14.91 2.62
N THR A 48 8.22 -14.88 3.58
CA THR A 48 7.15 -13.89 3.64
C THR A 48 7.26 -13.09 4.91
N ILE A 49 7.07 -11.78 4.81
CA ILE A 49 6.91 -10.87 5.95
C ILE A 49 5.50 -10.30 5.93
N THR A 50 4.85 -10.28 7.09
CA THR A 50 3.59 -9.56 7.29
C THR A 50 3.90 -8.11 7.63
N VAL A 51 3.38 -7.18 6.82
CA VAL A 51 3.61 -5.73 6.96
C VAL A 51 2.38 -5.00 7.52
N LEU A 52 1.21 -5.64 7.52
CA LEU A 52 0.00 -5.22 8.23
C LEU A 52 -0.79 -6.46 8.66
N ASP A 53 -1.29 -6.47 9.89
CA ASP A 53 -2.20 -7.49 10.43
C ASP A 53 -3.07 -6.80 11.50
N GLU A 54 -4.21 -6.27 11.09
CA GLU A 54 -4.99 -5.35 11.91
C GLU A 54 -6.48 -5.65 11.83
N ASN A 55 -7.16 -5.55 12.97
CA ASN A 55 -8.60 -5.69 13.05
C ASN A 55 -9.29 -4.40 12.57
N GLY A 56 -10.45 -4.58 11.93
CA GLY A 56 -11.30 -3.50 11.45
C GLY A 56 -12.36 -3.04 12.46
N PRO A 57 -13.23 -2.10 12.06
CA PRO A 57 -13.31 -1.52 10.72
C PRO A 57 -12.25 -0.45 10.45
N GLY A 58 -11.75 -0.40 9.21
CA GLY A 58 -10.84 0.65 8.78
C GLY A 58 -10.77 0.84 7.28
N GLU A 59 -10.03 1.86 6.86
CA GLU A 59 -9.71 2.16 5.47
C GLU A 59 -8.23 2.53 5.35
N ILE A 60 -7.46 1.72 4.63
CA ILE A 60 -6.10 2.09 4.26
C ILE A 60 -6.18 3.28 3.31
N SER A 61 -5.47 4.35 3.65
CA SER A 61 -5.47 5.60 2.89
C SER A 61 -4.15 5.86 2.19
N HIS A 62 -3.07 5.21 2.64
CA HIS A 62 -1.76 5.37 2.03
C HIS A 62 -0.86 4.17 2.30
N ILE A 63 -0.16 3.72 1.26
CA ILE A 63 0.88 2.70 1.31
C ILE A 63 2.13 3.28 0.68
N TRP A 64 3.25 3.18 1.38
CA TRP A 64 4.57 3.49 0.87
C TRP A 64 5.55 2.34 1.07
N PHE A 65 6.40 2.10 0.08
CA PHE A 65 7.54 1.20 0.15
C PHE A 65 8.81 1.83 -0.45
N THR A 66 9.97 1.44 0.07
CA THR A 66 11.22 1.44 -0.70
C THR A 66 11.97 0.13 -0.46
N ILE A 67 12.67 -0.34 -1.49
CA ILE A 67 13.23 -1.68 -1.55
C ILE A 67 14.69 -1.61 -2.03
N ALA A 68 15.59 -2.12 -1.20
CA ALA A 68 16.96 -2.42 -1.59
C ALA A 68 17.13 -3.93 -1.74
N ASP A 69 17.32 -4.36 -2.98
CA ASP A 69 17.56 -5.74 -3.39
C ASP A 69 18.52 -5.70 -4.58
N ARG A 70 19.49 -6.62 -4.59
CA ARG A 70 20.55 -6.73 -5.60
C ARG A 70 20.14 -7.62 -6.77
N GLU A 71 19.10 -8.43 -6.59
CA GLU A 71 18.63 -9.34 -7.61
C GLU A 71 18.06 -8.55 -8.80
N GLN A 72 18.47 -8.96 -10.00
CA GLN A 72 17.93 -8.40 -11.23
C GLN A 72 16.43 -8.67 -11.32
N PHE A 73 15.66 -7.65 -11.70
CA PHE A 73 14.20 -7.71 -11.80
C PHE A 73 13.49 -8.11 -10.49
N HIS A 74 14.06 -7.77 -9.31
CA HIS A 74 13.42 -8.06 -8.01
C HIS A 74 11.98 -7.54 -7.92
N LEU A 75 11.65 -6.42 -8.58
CA LEU A 75 10.28 -5.88 -8.66
C LEU A 75 9.25 -6.84 -9.29
N LYS A 76 9.70 -7.83 -10.07
CA LYS A 76 8.86 -8.88 -10.65
C LYS A 76 8.80 -10.15 -9.79
N LYS A 77 9.67 -10.25 -8.77
CA LYS A 77 9.89 -11.43 -7.92
C LYS A 77 9.39 -11.23 -6.50
N ILE A 78 9.25 -9.99 -6.07
CA ILE A 78 8.65 -9.62 -4.79
C ILE A 78 7.15 -9.49 -5.02
N VAL A 79 6.34 -10.29 -4.34
CA VAL A 79 4.89 -10.34 -4.51
C VAL A 79 4.19 -9.69 -3.33
N LEU A 80 3.32 -8.73 -3.61
CA LEU A 80 2.46 -8.05 -2.65
C LEU A 80 1.11 -8.77 -2.61
N ARG A 81 0.68 -9.16 -1.42
CA ARG A 81 -0.65 -9.78 -1.20
C ARG A 81 -1.43 -9.03 -0.14
N MET A 82 -2.71 -8.79 -0.40
CA MET A 82 -3.64 -8.19 0.56
C MET A 82 -4.88 -9.07 0.69
N TYR A 83 -5.32 -9.25 1.93
CA TYR A 83 -6.45 -10.08 2.31
C TYR A 83 -7.42 -9.23 3.12
N TRP A 84 -8.69 -9.25 2.73
CA TRP A 84 -9.77 -8.53 3.42
C TRP A 84 -10.69 -9.50 4.16
N ASP A 85 -11.05 -9.14 5.39
CA ASP A 85 -12.10 -9.78 6.19
C ASP A 85 -11.98 -11.30 6.35
N ASP A 86 -10.78 -11.74 6.74
CA ASP A 86 -10.43 -13.14 7.01
C ASP A 86 -10.51 -14.05 5.79
N GLU A 87 -10.53 -13.49 4.57
CA GLU A 87 -10.52 -14.30 3.36
C GLU A 87 -9.24 -15.13 3.23
N LYS A 88 -9.39 -16.33 2.66
CA LYS A 88 -8.27 -17.27 2.49
C LYS A 88 -7.43 -16.97 1.25
N THR A 89 -8.05 -16.41 0.22
CA THR A 89 -7.43 -16.06 -1.06
C THR A 89 -7.25 -14.56 -1.12
N PRO A 90 -6.08 -14.05 -1.53
CA PRO A 90 -5.85 -12.62 -1.55
C PRO A 90 -6.71 -11.91 -2.60
N SER A 91 -7.37 -10.83 -2.20
CA SER A 91 -8.06 -9.90 -3.10
C SER A 91 -7.10 -9.08 -3.96
N VAL A 92 -5.89 -8.84 -3.47
CA VAL A 92 -4.78 -8.24 -4.22
C VAL A 92 -3.62 -9.22 -4.24
N GLU A 93 -3.16 -9.62 -5.42
CA GLU A 93 -1.96 -10.46 -5.58
C GLU A 93 -1.25 -10.08 -6.86
N ALA A 94 -0.13 -9.37 -6.76
CA ALA A 94 0.66 -8.96 -7.91
C ALA A 94 2.14 -8.83 -7.55
N PRO A 95 3.07 -8.97 -8.51
CA PRO A 95 4.42 -8.46 -8.32
C PRO A 95 4.38 -6.99 -7.91
N ILE A 96 5.17 -6.62 -6.89
CA ILE A 96 5.10 -5.29 -6.29
C ILE A 96 5.40 -4.19 -7.32
N GLY A 97 6.30 -4.46 -8.27
CA GLY A 97 6.55 -3.55 -9.40
C GLY A 97 5.28 -3.30 -10.21
N ASP A 98 4.58 -4.36 -10.60
CA ASP A 98 3.38 -4.27 -11.46
C ASP A 98 2.26 -3.50 -10.76
N PHE A 99 2.06 -3.77 -9.47
CA PHE A 99 1.10 -3.03 -8.64
C PHE A 99 1.38 -1.51 -8.65
N PHE A 100 2.64 -1.12 -8.58
CA PHE A 100 3.07 0.28 -8.65
C PHE A 100 3.35 0.77 -10.08
N GLY A 101 2.88 0.08 -11.13
CA GLY A 101 3.00 0.52 -12.53
C GLY A 101 4.39 0.34 -13.16
N LEU A 102 5.30 -0.37 -12.50
CA LEU A 102 6.66 -0.69 -12.96
C LEU A 102 6.71 -2.05 -13.69
N GLY A 103 5.87 -2.22 -14.72
CA GLY A 103 5.58 -3.52 -15.36
C GLY A 103 6.79 -4.28 -15.94
N ASN A 104 7.87 -3.56 -16.28
CA ASN A 104 9.10 -4.14 -16.81
C ASN A 104 10.11 -4.56 -15.71
N GLY A 105 9.77 -4.34 -14.43
CA GLY A 105 10.66 -4.65 -13.31
C GLY A 105 11.79 -3.64 -13.11
N GLU A 106 11.65 -2.44 -13.68
CA GLU A 106 12.63 -1.35 -13.59
C GLU A 106 11.99 -0.12 -12.95
N TYR A 107 12.76 0.61 -12.15
CA TYR A 107 12.29 1.86 -11.55
C TYR A 107 12.32 2.99 -12.59
N PHE A 108 11.22 3.72 -12.71
CA PHE A 108 11.18 5.01 -13.39
C PHE A 108 10.28 5.97 -12.60
N LEU A 109 10.59 7.26 -12.68
CA LEU A 109 9.82 8.29 -11.99
C LEU A 109 8.52 8.56 -12.76
N TYR A 110 7.40 8.50 -12.05
CA TYR A 110 6.12 8.96 -12.57
C TYR A 110 5.18 9.33 -11.44
N GLN A 111 4.11 10.05 -11.78
CA GLN A 111 3.08 10.43 -10.83
C GLN A 111 1.70 10.39 -11.48
N SER A 112 0.75 9.86 -10.75
CA SER A 112 -0.68 9.91 -11.02
C SER A 112 -1.42 10.29 -9.74
N ILE A 113 -2.76 10.33 -9.78
CA ILE A 113 -3.57 10.55 -8.57
C ILE A 113 -3.41 9.38 -7.58
N PRO A 114 -3.65 8.10 -7.97
CA PRO A 114 -3.62 7.00 -7.00
C PRO A 114 -2.24 6.39 -6.78
N LEU A 115 -1.29 6.53 -7.73
CA LEU A 115 0.03 5.90 -7.65
C LEU A 115 1.14 6.89 -8.03
N SER A 116 2.28 6.82 -7.35
CA SER A 116 3.48 7.55 -7.77
C SER A 116 4.76 6.81 -7.41
N VAL A 117 5.79 7.02 -8.23
CA VAL A 117 7.16 6.57 -7.97
C VAL A 117 8.05 7.80 -7.90
N GLY A 118 8.42 8.15 -6.67
CA GLY A 118 9.27 9.28 -6.35
C GLY A 118 10.76 8.95 -6.45
N ALA A 119 11.59 9.96 -6.16
CA ALA A 119 13.04 9.78 -6.02
C ALA A 119 13.36 8.67 -5.00
N ASP A 120 14.54 8.06 -5.14
CA ASP A 120 15.03 7.02 -4.24
C ASP A 120 14.09 5.82 -4.09
N LYS A 121 13.45 5.43 -5.21
CA LYS A 121 12.58 4.24 -5.31
C LYS A 121 11.36 4.31 -4.37
N ALA A 122 10.85 5.51 -4.09
CA ALA A 122 9.68 5.71 -3.24
C ALA A 122 8.38 5.32 -3.97
N LEU A 123 7.88 4.12 -3.69
CA LEU A 123 6.63 3.59 -4.25
C LEU A 123 5.46 4.05 -3.37
N ASN A 124 4.53 4.85 -3.90
CA ASN A 124 3.37 5.36 -3.15
C ASN A 124 2.06 4.93 -3.79
N CYS A 125 1.09 4.59 -2.94
CA CYS A 125 -0.28 4.26 -3.33
C CYS A 125 -1.27 4.97 -2.40
N PHE A 126 -2.30 5.57 -3.00
CA PHE A 126 -3.35 6.37 -2.36
C PHE A 126 -4.76 5.85 -2.70
N PHE A 127 -4.88 4.64 -3.26
CA PHE A 127 -6.19 4.00 -3.37
C PHE A 127 -6.78 3.77 -1.97
N PRO A 128 -8.06 4.13 -1.72
CA PRO A 128 -8.74 3.75 -0.50
C PRO A 128 -9.00 2.24 -0.52
N MET A 129 -8.61 1.54 0.55
CA MET A 129 -8.81 0.10 0.70
C MET A 129 -9.55 -0.17 2.02
N PRO A 130 -10.89 -0.17 2.00
CA PRO A 130 -11.68 -0.46 3.18
C PRO A 130 -11.61 -1.94 3.57
N PHE A 131 -11.77 -2.23 4.86
CA PHE A 131 -11.91 -3.57 5.43
C PHE A 131 -12.82 -3.52 6.67
N GLN A 132 -13.77 -4.45 6.78
CA GLN A 132 -14.79 -4.41 7.84
C GLN A 132 -14.35 -5.14 9.11
N LYS A 133 -13.64 -6.26 8.98
CA LYS A 133 -13.24 -7.16 10.06
C LYS A 133 -11.74 -7.24 10.23
N HIS A 134 -10.99 -7.37 9.13
CA HIS A 134 -9.55 -7.62 9.19
C HIS A 134 -8.84 -7.20 7.91
N ALA A 135 -7.66 -6.62 8.04
CA ALA A 135 -6.74 -6.40 6.93
C ALA A 135 -5.41 -7.10 7.21
N ARG A 136 -4.99 -7.93 6.27
CA ARG A 136 -3.65 -8.54 6.29
C ARG A 136 -2.92 -8.19 5.01
N ILE A 137 -1.70 -7.67 5.13
CA ILE A 137 -0.83 -7.39 3.99
C ILE A 137 0.49 -8.12 4.20
N THR A 138 0.89 -8.88 3.19
CA THR A 138 2.14 -9.64 3.20
C THR A 138 2.98 -9.31 1.97
N VAL A 139 4.30 -9.30 2.17
CA VAL A 139 5.29 -9.21 1.10
C VAL A 139 6.07 -10.52 1.09
N THR A 140 6.07 -11.20 -0.06
CA THR A 140 6.80 -12.45 -0.25
C THR A 140 7.94 -12.23 -1.23
N ASP A 141 9.13 -12.64 -0.85
CA ASP A 141 10.27 -12.69 -1.77
C ASP A 141 10.28 -14.05 -2.49
N GLU A 142 9.94 -14.06 -3.78
CA GLU A 142 10.02 -15.25 -4.64
C GLU A 142 11.31 -15.28 -5.49
N GLY A 143 12.28 -14.42 -5.17
CA GLY A 143 13.62 -14.39 -5.75
C GLY A 143 14.52 -15.52 -5.27
N GLN A 144 15.80 -15.44 -5.64
CA GLN A 144 16.89 -16.33 -5.21
C GLN A 144 17.86 -15.62 -4.27
N GLU A 145 17.92 -14.30 -4.30
CA GLU A 145 18.64 -13.48 -3.32
C GLU A 145 17.64 -12.93 -2.31
N ARG A 146 18.15 -12.44 -1.16
CA ARG A 146 17.29 -11.83 -0.13
C ARG A 146 17.04 -10.36 -0.47
N ILE A 147 15.91 -9.84 0.00
CA ILE A 147 15.73 -8.40 0.15
C ILE A 147 16.67 -7.91 1.27
N ASP A 148 17.64 -7.06 0.93
CA ASP A 148 18.59 -6.50 1.90
C ASP A 148 17.90 -5.47 2.81
N SER A 149 16.99 -4.66 2.28
CA SER A 149 16.25 -3.67 3.06
C SER A 149 14.87 -3.41 2.48
N LEU A 150 13.84 -3.87 3.19
CA LEU A 150 12.44 -3.51 2.97
C LEU A 150 12.03 -2.44 3.97
N TYR A 151 11.54 -1.31 3.47
CA TYR A 151 10.94 -0.24 4.25
C TYR A 151 9.48 -0.09 3.87
N TRP A 152 8.62 0.22 4.83
CA TRP A 152 7.22 0.51 4.55
C TRP A 152 6.60 1.50 5.52
N ASN A 153 5.55 2.17 5.06
CA ASN A 153 4.56 2.86 5.87
C ASN A 153 3.19 2.51 5.30
N ILE A 154 2.31 1.97 6.12
CA ILE A 154 0.91 1.69 5.77
C ILE A 154 0.05 2.47 6.74
N ASP A 155 -0.62 3.49 6.23
CA ASP A 155 -1.48 4.39 6.97
C ASP A 155 -2.93 4.00 6.75
N TRP A 156 -3.69 3.93 7.84
CA TRP A 156 -5.13 3.72 7.77
C TRP A 156 -5.89 4.56 8.76
N ARG A 157 -7.17 4.73 8.45
CA ARG A 157 -8.19 5.31 9.29
C ARG A 157 -8.88 4.16 10.02
N GLU A 158 -8.73 4.09 11.34
CA GLU A 158 -9.50 3.19 12.20
C GLU A 158 -10.85 3.84 12.53
N TYR A 159 -11.95 3.16 12.21
CA TYR A 159 -13.30 3.66 12.46
C TYR A 159 -13.91 3.07 13.72
N ARG A 160 -14.76 3.84 14.39
CA ARG A 160 -15.50 3.38 15.59
C ARG A 160 -16.79 2.66 15.24
N SER A 161 -17.31 2.91 14.03
CA SER A 161 -18.57 2.38 13.53
C SER A 161 -18.28 1.43 12.37
N PRO A 162 -19.13 0.41 12.15
CA PRO A 162 -19.05 -0.40 10.94
C PRO A 162 -19.08 0.44 9.67
N LEU A 163 -18.46 -0.06 8.62
CA LEU A 163 -18.57 0.52 7.29
C LEU A 163 -20.00 0.34 6.77
N ALA A 164 -20.36 1.08 5.73
CA ALA A 164 -21.66 0.92 5.10
C ALA A 164 -21.82 -0.52 4.55
N PRO A 165 -22.99 -1.17 4.68
CA PRO A 165 -23.18 -2.57 4.27
C PRO A 165 -22.88 -2.87 2.79
N ASP A 166 -22.89 -1.86 1.93
CA ASP A 166 -22.61 -1.91 0.50
C ASP A 166 -21.18 -1.49 0.13
N THR A 167 -20.30 -1.32 1.12
CA THR A 167 -18.88 -1.01 0.89
C THR A 167 -18.21 -2.12 0.08
N LEU A 168 -17.58 -1.75 -1.02
CA LEU A 168 -16.80 -2.66 -1.87
C LEU A 168 -15.32 -2.62 -1.49
N TYR A 169 -14.61 -3.71 -1.74
CA TYR A 169 -13.19 -3.83 -1.44
C TYR A 169 -12.32 -3.67 -2.68
N PHE A 170 -11.07 -3.27 -2.44
CA PHE A 170 -10.09 -3.05 -3.49
C PHE A 170 -9.49 -4.38 -3.96
N HIS A 171 -9.34 -4.57 -5.27
CA HIS A 171 -8.75 -5.76 -5.89
C HIS A 171 -7.74 -5.37 -6.98
N ALA A 172 -6.68 -6.17 -7.14
CA ALA A 172 -5.72 -6.08 -8.24
C ALA A 172 -4.98 -7.41 -8.46
N GLN A 173 -4.65 -7.72 -9.72
CA GLN A 173 -3.98 -8.96 -10.15
C GLN A 173 -2.94 -8.67 -11.23
#